data_AF-A0A526VIU4-F1
#
_entry.id   AF-A0A526VIU4-F1
#
_cell.length_a   1.000
_cell.length_b   1.000
_cell.length_c   1.000
_cell.angle_alpha   90.00
_cell.angle_beta   90.00
_cell.angle_gamma   90.00
#
_symmetry.space_group_name_H-M   'P 1'
#
loop_
_entity.id
_entity.type
_entity.pdbx_description
1 polymer ?
#
loop_
_entity_poly.entity_id
_entity_poly.type
_entity_poly.pdbx_seq_one_letter_code
_entity_poly.pdbx_strand_id
1 'polypeptide(L)'
;VFSKAVEMMTACSRDALTAARLRPQDLDRFVPHQANARIFDAVGRNLGIADHSIVKTIAEYGNSSAATIPLSLSLAHRAQPFRPGEKVLLAAAGAGLSGGALVVGI
;
A
#
# COMPACT_ATOMS: atom_id res chain seq x y z
N VAL A 1 0.84 18.10 -6.20
CA VAL A 1 -0.04 17.05 -5.63
C VAL A 1 0.65 15.69 -5.67
N PHE A 2 1.06 15.20 -6.84
CA PHE A 2 1.77 13.91 -7.00
C PHE A 2 2.96 13.74 -6.02
N SER A 3 3.95 14.63 -6.06
CA SER A 3 5.17 14.48 -5.23
C SER A 3 4.87 14.50 -3.74
N LYS A 4 3.93 15.35 -3.30
CA LYS A 4 3.48 15.40 -1.90
C LYS A 4 2.79 14.10 -1.47
N ALA A 5 2.00 13.47 -2.34
CA ALA A 5 1.38 12.18 -2.04
C ALA A 5 2.43 11.07 -1.93
N VAL A 6 3.41 11.05 -2.84
CA VAL A 6 4.53 10.08 -2.80
C VAL A 6 5.34 10.25 -1.52
N GLU A 7 5.74 11.48 -1.18
CA GLU A 7 6.51 11.80 0.03
C GLU A 7 5.76 11.38 1.29
N MET A 8 4.49 11.79 1.42
CA MET A 8 3.66 11.48 2.59
C MET A 8 3.42 9.97 2.75
N MET A 9 3.04 9.27 1.68
CA MET A 9 2.84 7.81 1.73
C MET A 9 4.15 7.08 2.05
N THR A 10 5.28 7.56 1.52
CA THR A 10 6.61 6.99 1.83
C THR A 10 6.94 7.18 3.32
N ALA A 11 6.77 8.39 3.85
CA ALA A 11 7.04 8.71 5.24
C ALA A 11 6.15 7.88 6.19
N CYS A 12 4.83 7.89 6.00
CA CYS A 12 3.92 7.10 6.82
C CYS A 12 4.24 5.60 6.75
N SER A 13 4.58 5.07 5.57
CA SER A 13 4.94 3.66 5.43
C SER A 13 6.23 3.30 6.16
N ARG A 14 7.24 4.19 6.15
CA ARG A 14 8.47 4.00 6.95
C ARG A 14 8.18 4.00 8.44
N ASP A 15 7.32 4.90 8.90
CA ASP A 15 6.93 4.98 10.31
C ASP A 15 6.19 3.70 10.74
N ALA A 16 5.25 3.22 9.92
CA ALA A 16 4.51 1.98 10.18
C ALA A 16 5.42 0.75 10.21
N LEU A 17 6.35 0.63 9.26
CA LEU A 17 7.35 -0.45 9.23
C LEU A 17 8.27 -0.41 10.45
N THR A 18 8.74 0.78 10.82
CA THR A 18 9.59 0.99 12.00
C THR A 18 8.86 0.60 13.28
N ALA A 19 7.61 1.04 13.45
CA ALA A 19 6.78 0.68 14.60
C ALA A 19 6.53 -0.84 14.68
N ALA A 20 6.36 -1.50 13.54
CA ALA A 20 6.20 -2.94 13.44
C ALA A 20 7.52 -3.73 13.54
N ARG A 21 8.68 -3.04 13.58
CA ARG A 21 10.03 -3.63 13.52
C ARG A 21 10.25 -4.55 12.31
N LEU A 22 9.69 -4.16 11.15
CA LEU A 22 9.81 -4.88 9.90
C LEU A 22 10.64 -4.09 8.90
N ARG A 23 11.34 -4.81 8.03
CA ARG A 23 11.93 -4.25 6.82
C ARG A 23 10.93 -4.38 5.67
N PRO A 24 11.06 -3.55 4.63
CA PRO A 24 10.25 -3.67 3.42
C PRO A 24 10.26 -5.08 2.78
N GLN A 25 11.36 -5.81 2.91
CA GLN A 25 11.52 -7.18 2.39
C GLN A 25 10.79 -8.24 3.23
N ASP A 26 10.35 -7.89 4.44
CA ASP A 26 9.59 -8.78 5.32
C ASP A 26 8.07 -8.67 5.05
N LEU A 27 7.66 -7.82 4.10
CA LEU A 27 6.25 -7.69 3.67
C LEU A 27 5.90 -8.74 2.62
N ASP A 28 4.76 -9.40 2.82
CA ASP A 28 4.17 -10.28 1.82
C ASP A 28 3.38 -9.48 0.78
N ARG A 29 2.64 -8.45 1.21
CA ARG A 29 1.86 -7.58 0.32
C ARG A 29 1.94 -6.11 0.73
N PHE A 30 1.98 -5.25 -0.28
CA PHE A 30 1.74 -3.82 -0.19
C PHE A 30 0.44 -3.49 -0.91
N VAL A 31 -0.56 -3.01 -0.18
CA VAL A 31 -1.88 -2.63 -0.70
C VAL A 31 -2.09 -1.12 -0.57
N PRO A 32 -1.64 -0.33 -1.57
CA PRO A 32 -1.74 1.11 -1.56
C PRO A 32 -3.13 1.60 -1.96
N HIS A 33 -3.43 2.86 -1.63
CA HIS A 33 -4.50 3.62 -2.27
C HIS A 33 -4.31 3.68 -3.79
N GLN A 34 -5.33 3.26 -4.53
CA GLN A 34 -5.32 3.14 -5.99
C GLN A 34 -5.69 4.46 -6.68
N ALA A 35 -4.92 5.54 -6.43
CA ALA A 35 -5.15 6.84 -7.07
C ALA A 35 -4.49 6.98 -8.44
N ASN A 36 -3.25 6.49 -8.54
CA ASN A 36 -2.43 6.55 -9.74
C ASN A 36 -1.29 5.54 -9.61
N ALA A 37 -1.07 4.69 -10.61
CA ALA A 37 -0.01 3.69 -10.58
C ALA A 37 1.37 4.29 -10.31
N ARG A 38 1.67 5.43 -10.93
CA ARG A 38 2.96 6.12 -10.77
C ARG A 38 3.22 6.55 -9.32
N ILE A 39 2.19 6.81 -8.52
CA ILE A 39 2.35 7.18 -7.11
C ILE A 39 2.80 5.98 -6.32
N PHE A 40 2.02 4.89 -6.34
CA PHE A 40 2.33 3.74 -5.49
C PHE A 40 3.56 2.98 -5.98
N ASP A 41 3.87 3.00 -7.27
CA ASP A 41 5.12 2.46 -7.80
C ASP A 41 6.32 3.27 -7.31
N ALA A 42 6.20 4.60 -7.21
CA ALA A 42 7.24 5.45 -6.65
C ALA A 42 7.43 5.21 -5.15
N VAL A 43 6.34 5.03 -4.40
CA VAL A 43 6.40 4.64 -2.98
C VAL A 43 7.09 3.28 -2.83
N GLY A 44 6.70 2.28 -3.63
CA GLY A 44 7.34 0.96 -3.63
C GLY A 44 8.85 1.04 -3.88
N ARG A 45 9.28 1.80 -4.90
CA ARG A 45 10.71 2.05 -5.18
C ARG A 45 11.43 2.76 -4.04
N ASN A 46 10.83 3.81 -3.47
CA ASN A 46 11.43 4.56 -2.37
C ASN A 46 11.64 3.71 -1.11
N LEU A 47 10.79 2.71 -0.90
CA LEU A 47 10.87 1.79 0.23
C LEU A 47 11.71 0.54 -0.10
N GLY A 48 11.96 0.21 -1.37
CA GLY A 48 12.61 -1.05 -1.74
C GLY A 48 11.67 -2.26 -1.63
N ILE A 49 10.37 -2.05 -1.84
CA ILE A 49 9.36 -3.11 -1.94
C ILE A 49 9.42 -3.69 -3.35
N ALA A 50 9.43 -5.02 -3.47
CA ALA A 50 9.44 -5.69 -4.76
C ALA A 50 8.12 -5.46 -5.51
N ASP A 51 8.19 -5.28 -6.83
CA ASP A 51 7.00 -4.93 -7.63
C ASP A 51 5.88 -5.99 -7.53
N HIS A 52 6.26 -7.27 -7.44
CA HIS A 52 5.32 -8.39 -7.30
C HIS A 52 4.57 -8.40 -5.96
N SER A 53 5.09 -7.72 -4.93
CA SER A 53 4.41 -7.55 -3.64
C SER A 53 3.37 -6.43 -3.69
N ILE A 54 3.37 -5.57 -4.73
CA ILE A 54 2.42 -4.46 -4.85
C ILE A 54 1.12 -4.96 -5.45
N VAL A 55 0.03 -4.81 -4.71
CA VAL A 55 -1.32 -5.09 -5.23
C VAL A 55 -1.78 -3.93 -6.10
N LYS A 56 -2.00 -4.22 -7.39
CA LYS A 56 -2.39 -3.26 -8.42
C LYS A 56 -3.75 -3.65 -8.98
N THR A 57 -4.74 -2.79 -8.78
CA THR A 57 -6.13 -2.98 -9.26
C THR A 57 -6.66 -1.74 -9.98
N ILE A 58 -5.86 -0.68 -10.04
CA ILE A 58 -6.24 0.59 -10.65
C ILE A 58 -6.53 0.48 -12.15
N ALA A 59 -5.89 -0.44 -12.86
CA ALA A 59 -6.10 -0.60 -14.31
C ALA A 59 -7.52 -1.09 -14.60
N GLU A 60 -8.05 -1.97 -13.75
CA GLU A 60 -9.37 -2.57 -13.92
C GLU A 60 -10.49 -1.77 -13.23
N TYR A 61 -10.20 -1.17 -12.06
CA TYR A 61 -11.24 -0.59 -11.19
C TYR A 61 -11.10 0.93 -10.98
N GLY A 62 -10.01 1.54 -11.44
CA GLY A 62 -9.77 2.97 -11.25
C GLY A 62 -9.68 3.40 -9.78
N ASN A 63 -9.88 4.70 -9.54
CA ASN A 63 -9.84 5.28 -8.20
C ASN A 63 -11.24 5.37 -7.59
N SER A 64 -11.53 4.51 -6.62
CA SER A 64 -12.76 4.49 -5.82
C SER A 64 -12.61 5.16 -4.44
N SER A 65 -11.65 6.09 -4.29
CA SER A 65 -11.38 6.82 -3.05
C SER A 65 -11.11 5.85 -1.87
N ALA A 66 -11.83 6.01 -0.76
CA ALA A 66 -11.73 5.17 0.43
C ALA A 66 -11.95 3.67 0.15
N ALA A 67 -12.68 3.31 -0.91
CA ALA A 67 -12.98 1.91 -1.23
C ALA A 67 -11.81 1.18 -1.95
N THR A 68 -10.78 1.90 -2.39
CA THR A 68 -9.67 1.31 -3.18
C THR A 68 -8.91 0.21 -2.42
N ILE A 69 -8.59 0.44 -1.15
CA ILE A 69 -7.87 -0.54 -0.30
C ILE A 69 -8.74 -1.76 0.00
N PRO A 70 -9.97 -1.65 0.55
CA PRO A 70 -10.79 -2.83 0.84
C PRO A 70 -11.16 -3.62 -0.41
N LEU A 71 -11.41 -2.95 -1.55
CA LEU A 71 -11.61 -3.63 -2.83
C LEU A 71 -10.37 -4.44 -3.23
N SER A 72 -9.18 -3.83 -3.16
CA SER A 72 -7.92 -4.50 -3.50
C SER A 72 -7.61 -5.68 -2.58
N LEU A 73 -7.90 -5.56 -1.28
CA LEU A 73 -7.78 -6.67 -0.32
C LEU A 73 -8.72 -7.82 -0.69
N SER A 74 -9.98 -7.53 -1.00
CA SER A 74 -10.97 -8.55 -1.39
C SER A 74 -10.54 -9.30 -2.65
N LEU A 75 -10.09 -8.57 -3.67
CA LEU A 75 -9.62 -9.15 -4.94
C LEU A 75 -8.34 -9.97 -4.74
N ALA A 76 -7.36 -9.43 -3.99
CA ALA A 76 -6.12 -10.12 -3.71
C ALA A 76 -6.35 -11.41 -2.90
N HIS A 77 -7.28 -11.41 -1.94
CA HIS A 77 -7.68 -12.61 -1.21
C HIS A 77 -8.32 -13.67 -2.12
N ARG A 78 -9.20 -13.25 -3.03
CA ARG A 78 -9.85 -14.17 -3.98
C ARG A 78 -8.86 -14.81 -4.94
N ALA A 79 -7.84 -14.07 -5.38
CA ALA A 79 -6.80 -14.58 -6.27
C ALA A 79 -5.80 -15.48 -5.53
N GLN A 80 -5.36 -15.05 -4.36
CA GLN A 80 -4.46 -15.80 -3.48
C GLN A 80 -4.90 -15.57 -2.03
N PRO A 81 -5.56 -16.55 -1.40
CA PRO A 81 -6.03 -16.41 -0.03
C PRO A 81 -4.90 -16.02 0.92
N PHE A 82 -5.22 -15.08 1.82
CA PHE A 82 -4.30 -14.66 2.88
C PHE A 82 -3.99 -15.83 3.80
N ARG A 83 -2.76 -15.86 4.31
CA ARG A 83 -2.32 -16.90 5.23
C ARG A 83 -2.08 -16.33 6.64
N PRO A 84 -2.32 -17.10 7.71
CA PRO A 84 -1.92 -16.68 9.05
C PRO A 84 -0.43 -16.33 9.10
N GLY A 85 -0.11 -15.21 9.75
CA GLY A 85 1.24 -14.68 9.88
C GLY A 85 1.65 -13.68 8.79
N GLU A 86 0.91 -13.60 7.68
CA GLU A 86 1.20 -12.74 6.54
C GLU A 86 1.25 -11.26 6.93
N LYS A 87 2.26 -10.53 6.45
CA LYS A 87 2.48 -9.10 6.75
C LYS A 87 2.05 -8.24 5.58
N VAL A 88 1.03 -7.42 5.83
CA VAL A 88 0.41 -6.55 4.82
C VAL A 88 0.61 -5.10 5.20
N LEU A 89 1.26 -4.33 4.33
CA LEU A 89 1.34 -2.87 4.45
C LEU A 89 0.18 -2.23 3.71
N LEU A 90 -0.57 -1.35 4.38
CA LEU A 90 -1.57 -0.48 3.79
C LEU A 90 -1.04 0.96 3.83
N ALA A 91 -1.21 1.72 2.75
CA ALA A 91 -0.85 3.15 2.75
C ALA A 91 -1.81 3.96 1.87
N ALA A 92 -2.19 5.14 2.35
CA ALA A 92 -3.08 6.04 1.61
C ALA A 92 -2.68 7.51 1.77
N ALA A 93 -3.07 8.30 0.76
CA ALA A 93 -3.06 9.75 0.77
C ALA A 93 -4.37 10.26 0.19
N GLY A 94 -4.97 11.27 0.80
CA GLY A 94 -6.25 11.86 0.41
C GLY A 94 -6.24 13.40 0.39
N ALA A 95 -7.32 13.98 -0.10
CA ALA A 95 -7.52 15.43 -0.09
C ALA A 95 -7.59 15.94 1.36
N GLY A 96 -6.86 17.03 1.66
CA GLY A 96 -6.73 17.53 3.03
C GLY A 96 -5.51 18.42 3.28
N LEU A 97 -4.26 18.05 2.98
CA LEU A 97 -3.63 16.77 2.63
C LEU A 97 -3.57 15.87 3.88
N SER A 98 -4.11 14.65 3.82
CA SER A 98 -4.02 13.66 4.89
C SER A 98 -3.46 12.35 4.38
N GLY A 99 -2.68 11.66 5.20
CA GLY A 99 -2.05 10.40 4.84
C GLY A 99 -1.87 9.51 6.06
N GLY A 100 -1.75 8.22 5.79
CA GLY A 100 -1.54 7.23 6.84
C GLY A 100 -1.09 5.92 6.24
N ALA A 101 -0.43 5.12 7.06
CA ALA A 101 -0.07 3.76 6.74
C ALA A 101 -0.15 2.90 8.00
N LEU A 102 -0.35 1.60 7.80
CA LEU A 102 -0.33 0.64 8.89
C LEU A 102 0.12 -0.73 8.37
N VAL A 103 0.73 -1.51 9.26
CA VAL A 103 1.06 -2.91 9.01
C VAL A 103 0.04 -3.78 9.73
N VAL A 104 -0.56 -4.73 9.01
CA VAL A 104 -1.45 -5.75 9.56
C VAL A 104 -0.72 -7.10 9.50
N GLY A 105 -0.75 -7.84 10.61
CA GLY A 105 -0.51 -9.28 10.59
C GLY A 105 -1.85 -10.00 10.46
N ILE A 106 -1.99 -10.87 9.46
CA ILE A 106 -3.18 -11.72 9.30
C ILE A 106 -3.17 -12.87 10.31
#